data_AF-A0A497C585-F1
#
_entry.id   AF-A0A497C585-F1
#
_cell.length_a   1.000
_cell.length_b   1.000
_cell.length_c   1.000
_cell.angle_alpha   90.00
_cell.angle_beta   90.00
_cell.angle_gamma   90.00
#
_symmetry.space_group_name_H-M   'P 1'
#
loop_
_entity.id
_entity.type
_entity.pdbx_description
1 polymer ?
#
loop_
_entity_poly.entity_id
_entity_poly.type
_entity_poly.pdbx_seq_one_letter_code
_entity_poly.pdbx_strand_id
1 'polypeptide(L)'
;MKFASFFSITVGAGMIVQWTMSYLGQQIPELKTEPIRIWFHIAAEMITAFCLLISGVGILRSVPWSLNLFLISMGMLFYTAIVSPGYFAQQGKWGWLAMFGTITILGVISILLIL
;
A
#
# COMPACT_ATOMS: atom_id res chain seq x y z
N MET A 1 9.93 16.34 -0.05
CA MET A 1 10.44 15.40 -1.09
C MET A 1 11.05 14.11 -0.55
N LYS A 2 12.20 14.12 0.15
CA LYS A 2 12.87 12.87 0.61
C LYS A 2 11.97 11.98 1.48
N PHE A 3 11.22 12.57 2.41
CA PHE A 3 10.29 11.83 3.26
C PHE A 3 9.23 11.07 2.44
N ALA A 4 8.51 11.76 1.55
CA ALA A 4 7.51 11.15 0.67
C ALA A 4 8.09 10.02 -0.19
N SER A 5 9.32 10.20 -0.72
CA SER A 5 10.01 9.14 -1.46
C SER A 5 10.29 7.91 -0.61
N PHE A 6 10.91 8.09 0.57
CA PHE A 6 11.21 6.96 1.45
C PHE A 6 9.94 6.28 1.94
N PHE A 7 8.93 7.06 2.30
CA PHE A 7 7.62 6.55 2.68
C PHE A 7 7.03 5.66 1.57
N SER A 8 6.91 6.16 0.35
CA SER A 8 6.36 5.38 -0.77
C SER A 8 7.19 4.13 -1.06
N ILE A 9 8.52 4.22 -1.04
CA ILE A 9 9.39 3.07 -1.30
C ILE A 9 9.21 2.01 -0.20
N THR A 10 9.23 2.42 1.07
CA THR A 10 9.09 1.51 2.20
C THR A 10 7.71 0.85 2.22
N VAL A 11 6.64 1.61 2.01
CA VAL A 11 5.28 1.06 1.99
C VAL A 11 5.09 0.14 0.78
N GLY A 12 5.50 0.56 -0.41
CA GLY A 12 5.40 -0.27 -1.61
C GLY A 12 6.17 -1.59 -1.49
N ALA A 13 7.40 -1.56 -0.98
CA ALA A 13 8.18 -2.77 -0.70
C ALA A 13 7.50 -3.63 0.39
N GLY A 14 7.00 -3.01 1.45
CA GLY A 14 6.30 -3.67 2.54
C GLY A 14 5.04 -4.41 2.09
N MET A 15 4.26 -3.82 1.17
CA MET A 15 3.09 -4.48 0.58
C MET A 15 3.47 -5.76 -0.18
N ILE A 16 4.51 -5.71 -1.01
CA ILE A 16 4.98 -6.88 -1.76
C ILE A 16 5.48 -7.97 -0.80
N VAL A 17 6.26 -7.60 0.20
CA VAL A 17 6.78 -8.53 1.21
C VAL A 17 5.62 -9.17 1.97
N GLN A 18 4.65 -8.38 2.44
CA GLN A 18 3.51 -8.88 3.19
C GLN A 18 2.69 -9.87 2.38
N TRP A 19 2.32 -9.56 1.13
CA TRP A 19 1.58 -10.49 0.27
C TRP A 19 2.35 -11.78 0.01
N THR A 20 3.65 -11.65 -0.26
CA THR A 20 4.53 -12.81 -0.48
C THR A 20 4.55 -13.72 0.74
N MET A 21 4.72 -13.16 1.95
CA MET A 21 4.73 -13.91 3.19
C MET A 21 3.38 -14.56 3.49
N SER A 22 2.26 -13.86 3.25
CA SER A 22 0.91 -14.42 3.42
C SER A 22 0.65 -15.59 2.46
N TYR A 23 1.12 -15.48 1.22
CA TYR A 23 0.98 -16.54 0.23
C TYR A 23 1.81 -17.78 0.62
N LEU A 24 3.10 -17.59 0.93
CA LEU A 24 3.99 -18.68 1.34
C LEU A 24 3.53 -19.33 2.66
N GLY A 25 3.00 -18.55 3.59
CA GLY A 25 2.45 -19.02 4.86
C GLY A 25 1.07 -19.66 4.75
N GLN A 26 0.47 -19.76 3.55
CA GLN A 26 -0.88 -20.25 3.31
C GLN A 26 -1.96 -19.53 4.15
N GLN A 27 -1.75 -18.24 4.41
CA GLN A 27 -2.62 -17.41 5.26
C GLN A 27 -3.73 -16.68 4.49
N ILE A 28 -4.00 -17.12 3.25
CA ILE A 28 -5.00 -16.51 2.36
C ILE A 28 -6.11 -17.55 2.09
N PRO A 29 -7.04 -17.77 3.04
CA PRO A 29 -8.14 -18.73 2.88
C PRO A 29 -9.05 -18.40 1.68
N GLU A 30 -9.12 -17.13 1.29
CA GLU A 30 -9.93 -16.62 0.17
C GLU A 30 -9.50 -17.18 -1.18
N LEU A 31 -8.28 -17.71 -1.31
CA LEU A 31 -7.86 -18.42 -2.52
C LEU A 31 -8.75 -19.64 -2.81
N LYS A 32 -9.42 -20.19 -1.79
CA LYS A 32 -10.37 -21.31 -1.94
C LYS A 32 -11.82 -20.84 -1.91
N THR A 33 -12.17 -19.91 -1.02
CA THR A 33 -13.57 -19.53 -0.81
C THR A 33 -14.06 -18.50 -1.84
N GLU A 34 -13.21 -17.56 -2.25
CA GLU A 34 -13.58 -16.43 -3.13
C GLU A 34 -12.44 -16.05 -4.10
N PRO A 35 -11.98 -16.99 -4.95
CA PRO A 35 -10.72 -16.89 -5.70
C PRO A 35 -10.66 -15.65 -6.61
N ILE A 36 -11.75 -15.33 -7.31
CA ILE A 36 -11.78 -14.18 -8.23
C ILE A 36 -11.59 -12.88 -7.45
N ARG A 37 -12.35 -12.70 -6.37
CA ARG A 37 -12.30 -11.49 -5.53
C ARG A 37 -10.89 -11.25 -4.98
N ILE A 38 -10.26 -12.29 -4.42
CA ILE A 38 -8.94 -12.16 -3.81
C ILE A 38 -7.85 -11.90 -4.85
N TRP A 39 -7.91 -12.51 -6.03
CA TRP A 39 -6.92 -12.25 -7.08
C TRP A 39 -6.98 -10.81 -7.58
N PHE A 40 -8.18 -10.25 -7.75
CA PHE A 40 -8.33 -8.83 -8.11
C PHE A 40 -7.88 -7.90 -6.98
N HIS A 41 -8.11 -8.28 -5.71
CA HIS A 41 -7.61 -7.53 -4.56
C HIS A 41 -6.07 -7.51 -4.51
N ILE A 42 -5.42 -8.67 -4.65
CA ILE A 42 -3.95 -8.79 -4.75
C ILE A 42 -3.42 -7.98 -5.93
N ALA A 43 -4.07 -8.08 -7.10
CA ALA A 43 -3.64 -7.33 -8.28
C ALA A 43 -3.70 -5.81 -8.04
N ALA A 44 -4.77 -5.30 -7.44
CA ALA A 44 -4.90 -3.89 -7.10
C ALA A 44 -3.81 -3.42 -6.13
N GLU A 45 -3.50 -4.21 -5.10
CA GLU A 45 -2.46 -3.88 -4.13
C GLU A 45 -1.06 -3.99 -4.72
N MET A 46 -0.80 -4.94 -5.61
CA MET A 46 0.47 -5.04 -6.34
C MET A 46 0.68 -3.86 -7.29
N ILE A 47 -0.35 -3.45 -8.04
CA ILE A 47 -0.28 -2.24 -8.89
C ILE A 47 0.01 -1.01 -8.01
N THR A 48 -0.68 -0.88 -6.87
CA THR A 48 -0.44 0.20 -5.90
C THR A 48 1.00 0.21 -5.43
N ALA A 49 1.52 -0.95 -5.03
CA ALA A 49 2.90 -1.11 -4.57
C ALA A 49 3.93 -0.72 -5.64
N PHE A 50 3.76 -1.18 -6.88
CA PHE A 50 4.66 -0.80 -7.97
C PHE A 50 4.59 0.69 -8.29
N CYS A 51 3.40 1.29 -8.32
CA CYS A 51 3.26 2.73 -8.52
C CYS A 51 3.93 3.54 -7.40
N LEU A 52 3.83 3.10 -6.14
CA LEU A 52 4.54 3.73 -5.01
C LEU A 52 6.06 3.60 -5.15
N LEU A 53 6.56 2.43 -5.52
CA LEU A 53 8.00 2.21 -5.75
C LEU A 53 8.54 3.10 -6.88
N ILE A 54 7.87 3.07 -8.04
CA ILE A 54 8.28 3.82 -9.24
C ILE A 54 8.23 5.33 -8.97
N SER A 55 7.14 5.82 -8.37
CA SER A 55 7.01 7.25 -8.05
C SER A 55 8.01 7.69 -6.98
N GLY A 56 8.22 6.90 -5.91
CA GLY A 56 9.18 7.19 -4.87
C GLY A 56 10.62 7.30 -5.39
N VAL A 57 11.05 6.34 -6.22
CA VAL A 57 12.36 6.38 -6.90
C VAL A 57 12.42 7.53 -7.91
N GLY A 58 11.34 7.79 -8.64
CA GLY A 58 11.23 8.90 -9.58
C GLY A 58 11.41 10.27 -8.91
N ILE A 59 10.82 10.48 -7.73
CA ILE A 59 10.97 11.72 -6.95
C ILE A 59 12.42 11.88 -6.48
N LEU A 60 13.08 10.81 -6.01
CA LEU A 60 14.51 10.85 -5.62
C LEU A 60 15.43 11.22 -6.79
N ARG A 61 15.04 10.84 -8.01
CA ARG A 61 15.76 11.14 -9.25
C ARG A 61 15.27 12.42 -9.93
N SER A 62 14.40 13.19 -9.29
CA SER A 62 13.83 14.44 -9.80
C SER A 62 13.16 14.28 -11.18
N VAL A 63 12.52 13.14 -11.43
CA VAL A 63 11.84 12.86 -12.70
C VAL A 63 10.52 13.65 -12.75
N PRO A 64 10.25 14.47 -13.78
CA PRO A 64 9.12 15.41 -13.77
C PRO A 64 7.74 14.79 -13.58
N TRP A 65 7.48 13.62 -14.19
CA TRP A 65 6.17 12.95 -14.10
C TRP A 65 5.97 12.19 -12.78
N SER A 66 7.01 12.03 -11.96
CA SER A 66 6.96 11.21 -10.75
C SER A 66 6.00 11.76 -9.69
N LEU A 67 5.80 13.07 -9.63
CA LEU A 67 4.86 13.69 -8.69
C LEU A 67 3.41 13.31 -9.02
N ASN A 68 3.04 13.33 -10.30
CA ASN A 68 1.69 12.93 -10.73
C ASN A 68 1.43 11.45 -10.41
N LEU A 69 2.40 10.59 -10.70
CA LEU A 69 2.29 9.17 -10.37
C LEU A 69 2.24 8.95 -8.85
N PHE A 70 3.00 9.72 -8.06
CA PHE A 70 2.96 9.67 -6.60
C PHE A 70 1.55 9.98 -6.10
N LEU A 71 0.93 11.09 -6.53
CA LEU A 71 -0.41 11.46 -6.10
C LEU A 71 -1.46 10.39 -6.44
N ILE A 72 -1.38 9.79 -7.63
CA ILE A 72 -2.24 8.66 -8.02
C ILE A 72 -2.00 7.47 -7.09
N SER A 73 -0.74 7.08 -6.87
CA SER A 73 -0.38 5.94 -6.03
C SER A 73 -0.78 6.13 -4.56
N MET A 74 -0.76 7.37 -4.06
CA MET A 74 -1.23 7.73 -2.73
C MET A 74 -2.74 7.57 -2.59
N GLY A 75 -3.52 7.97 -3.60
CA GLY A 75 -4.96 7.74 -3.63
C GLY A 75 -5.30 6.25 -3.58
N MET A 76 -4.58 5.45 -4.37
CA MET A 76 -4.71 3.98 -4.35
C MET A 76 -4.35 3.39 -2.99
N LEU A 77 -3.25 3.86 -2.38
CA LEU A 77 -2.82 3.45 -1.04
C LEU A 77 -3.86 3.78 0.03
N PHE A 78 -4.44 4.98 0.01
CA PHE A 78 -5.48 5.34 0.98
C PHE A 78 -6.72 4.47 0.85
N TYR A 79 -7.13 4.17 -0.39
CA TYR A 79 -8.26 3.26 -0.60
C TYR A 79 -8.02 1.90 0.07
N THR A 80 -6.88 1.24 -0.19
CA THR A 80 -6.59 -0.05 0.46
C THR A 80 -6.43 0.12 1.97
N ALA A 81 -5.70 1.13 2.44
CA ALA A 81 -5.44 1.31 3.87
C ALA A 81 -6.70 1.58 4.70
N ILE A 82 -7.76 2.11 4.08
CA ILE A 82 -9.06 2.31 4.73
C ILE A 82 -9.89 1.01 4.69
N VAL A 83 -9.89 0.28 3.57
CA VAL A 83 -10.76 -0.89 3.37
C VAL A 83 -10.19 -2.16 4.04
N SER A 84 -8.90 -2.43 3.87
CA SER A 84 -8.24 -3.66 4.33
C SER A 84 -8.32 -3.94 5.84
N PRO A 85 -8.19 -2.96 6.77
CA PRO A 85 -8.29 -3.26 8.21
C PRO A 85 -9.67 -3.76 8.64
N GLY A 86 -10.74 -3.51 7.88
CA GLY A 86 -12.08 -4.02 8.21
C GLY A 86 -12.15 -5.55 8.28
N TYR A 87 -11.44 -6.23 7.37
CA TYR A 87 -11.33 -7.69 7.37
C TYR A 87 -10.61 -8.20 8.63
N PHE A 88 -9.49 -7.56 9.02
CA PHE A 88 -8.74 -7.95 10.21
C PHE A 88 -9.48 -7.63 11.51
N ALA A 89 -10.25 -6.54 11.53
CA ALA A 89 -11.09 -6.18 12.67
C ALA A 89 -12.17 -7.24 12.94
N GLN A 90 -12.79 -7.81 11.91
CA GLN A 90 -13.75 -8.93 12.06
C GLN A 90 -13.09 -10.17 12.67
N GLN A 91 -11.78 -10.36 12.48
CA GLN A 91 -11.01 -11.45 13.10
C GLN A 91 -10.51 -11.10 14.51
N GLY A 92 -10.86 -9.94 15.06
CA GLY A 92 -10.37 -9.45 16.35
C GLY A 92 -8.90 -9.01 16.32
N LYS A 93 -8.27 -8.90 15.15
CA LYS A 93 -6.84 -8.56 15.00
C LYS A 93 -6.62 -7.04 14.89
N TRP A 94 -6.92 -6.33 15.98
CA TRP A 94 -6.87 -4.86 16.03
C TRP A 94 -5.49 -4.24 15.77
N GLY A 95 -4.39 -4.99 15.92
CA GLY A 95 -3.05 -4.51 15.59
C GLY A 95 -2.91 -4.06 14.13
N TRP A 96 -3.63 -4.71 13.20
CA TRP A 96 -3.63 -4.31 11.80
C TRP A 96 -4.30 -2.95 11.58
N LEU A 97 -5.38 -2.66 12.32
CA LEU A 97 -6.05 -1.36 12.26
C LEU A 97 -5.08 -0.22 12.63
N ALA A 98 -4.28 -0.40 13.70
CA ALA A 98 -3.30 0.60 14.11
C ALA A 98 -2.21 0.81 13.04
N MET A 99 -1.72 -0.27 12.42
CA MET A 99 -0.73 -0.19 11.34
C MET A 99 -1.28 0.55 10.12
N PHE A 100 -2.46 0.18 9.62
CA PHE A 100 -3.08 0.85 8.48
C PHE A 100 -3.44 2.31 8.77
N GLY A 101 -3.89 2.62 9.99
CA GLY A 101 -4.11 3.99 10.46
C GLY A 101 -2.80 4.81 10.44
N THR A 102 -1.70 4.21 10.90
CA THR A 102 -0.37 4.85 10.85
C THR A 102 0.08 5.12 9.42
N ILE A 103 -0.06 4.15 8.52
CA ILE A 103 0.24 4.32 7.08
C ILE A 103 -0.59 5.46 6.49
N THR A 104 -1.87 5.54 6.83
CA THR A 104 -2.77 6.59 6.34
C THR A 104 -2.32 7.97 6.81
N ILE A 105 -2.03 8.14 8.11
CA ILE A 105 -1.57 9.41 8.68
C ILE A 105 -0.23 9.84 8.06
N LEU A 106 0.75 8.93 8.01
CA LEU A 106 2.06 9.20 7.40
C LEU A 106 1.94 9.50 5.90
N GLY A 107 0.97 8.89 5.22
CA GLY A 107 0.67 9.17 3.83
C GLY A 107 0.09 10.57 3.63
N VAL A 108 -0.84 11.01 4.48
CA VAL A 108 -1.36 12.39 4.46
C VAL A 108 -0.22 13.38 4.70
N ILE A 109 0.64 13.14 5.70
CA ILE A 109 1.85 13.94 5.94
C ILE A 109 2.75 13.97 4.71
N SER A 110 2.92 12.83 4.01
CA SER A 110 3.74 12.76 2.80
C SER A 110 3.22 13.64 1.67
N ILE A 111 1.89 13.71 1.48
CA ILE A 111 1.26 14.61 0.51
C ILE A 111 1.48 16.08 0.92
N LEU A 112 1.25 16.42 2.18
CA LEU A 112 1.39 17.79 2.67
C LEU A 112 2.83 18.32 2.58
N LEU A 113 3.83 17.44 2.68
CA LEU A 113 5.26 17.79 2.60
C LEU A 113 5.83 17.80 1.18
N ILE A 114 5.05 17.39 0.17
CA ILE A 114 5.50 17.38 -1.23
C ILE A 114 4.82 18.45 -2.09
N LEU A 115 3.61 18.87 -1.71
CA LEU A 115 2.91 20.02 -2.29
C LEU A 115 3.48 21.33 -1.72
#